data_AF-A0A9Q0Y8K7-F1
#
_entry.id   AF-A0A9Q0Y8K7-F1
#
_cell.length_a   1.000
_cell.length_b   1.000
_cell.length_c   1.000
_cell.angle_alpha   90.00
_cell.angle_beta   90.00
_cell.angle_gamma   90.00
#
_symmetry.space_group_name_H-M   'P 1'
#
loop_
_entity.id
_entity.type
_entity.pdbx_description
1 polymer ?
#
loop_
_entity_poly.entity_id
_entity_poly.type
_entity_poly.pdbx_seq_one_letter_code
_entity_poly.pdbx_strand_id
1 'polypeptide(L)'
;MPFNLDKFVASPSVEELDSLKKSEIVKVAKHYGIEFQPLMRKDEIKRYVLEYLVDESILPSTVLETAITVPTDNTFELKRLEIEMNKEIRLKEIEREREREERERKEREMQKQKEKEEREMQMQKEKEEREMQMQREKEAREHEFRMKQLELGVIKGSDPKVGLDTGVFDISKHVKFVPKFQEDNVEKFL
;
A
#
# COMPACT_ATOMS: atom_id res chain seq x y z
N MET A 1 -40.35 -15.80 48.84
CA MET A 1 -40.74 -16.29 50.18
C MET A 1 -39.78 -15.69 51.20
N PRO A 2 -40.23 -15.10 52.31
CA PRO A 2 -39.32 -14.66 53.37
C PRO A 2 -38.62 -15.87 53.99
N PHE A 3 -37.29 -15.80 54.16
CA PHE A 3 -36.52 -16.83 54.87
C PHE A 3 -37.05 -16.99 56.30
N ASN A 4 -37.28 -18.23 56.72
CA ASN A 4 -37.73 -18.56 58.06
C ASN A 4 -36.64 -19.39 58.75
N LEU A 5 -36.05 -18.80 59.79
CA LEU A 5 -34.93 -19.37 60.54
C LEU A 5 -35.34 -20.68 61.24
N ASP A 6 -36.53 -20.74 61.82
CA ASP A 6 -36.99 -21.92 62.58
C ASP A 6 -37.19 -23.13 61.68
N LYS A 7 -37.64 -22.91 60.44
CA LYS A 7 -37.76 -23.97 59.42
C LYS A 7 -36.39 -24.48 58.96
N PHE A 8 -35.45 -23.57 58.76
CA PHE A 8 -34.08 -23.93 58.37
C PHE A 8 -33.36 -24.69 59.49
N VAL A 9 -33.53 -24.31 60.75
CA VAL A 9 -32.93 -25.01 61.90
C VAL A 9 -33.54 -26.41 62.06
N ALA A 10 -34.83 -26.58 61.73
CA ALA A 10 -35.50 -27.88 61.77
C ALA A 10 -35.07 -28.85 60.65
N SER A 11 -34.75 -28.34 59.46
CA SER A 11 -34.26 -29.13 58.32
C SER A 11 -33.26 -28.34 57.48
N PRO A 12 -32.00 -28.22 57.93
CA PRO A 12 -31.00 -27.41 57.26
C PRO A 12 -30.60 -28.07 55.93
N SER A 13 -30.65 -27.28 54.85
CA SER A 13 -30.29 -27.71 53.49
C SER A 13 -29.24 -26.78 52.88
N VAL A 14 -28.32 -27.36 52.13
CA VAL A 14 -27.25 -26.66 51.41
C VAL A 14 -27.83 -25.71 50.35
N GLU A 15 -28.85 -26.18 49.62
CA GLU A 15 -29.48 -25.40 48.56
C GLU A 15 -30.19 -24.16 49.11
N GLU A 16 -30.79 -24.29 50.30
CA GLU A 16 -31.40 -23.15 50.98
C GLU A 16 -30.33 -22.16 51.40
N LEU A 17 -29.24 -22.62 52.03
CA LEU A 17 -28.12 -21.78 52.47
C LEU A 17 -27.44 -21.01 51.32
N ASP A 18 -27.33 -21.63 50.15
CA ASP A 18 -26.78 -21.03 48.93
C ASP A 18 -27.65 -19.88 48.40
N SER A 19 -28.96 -20.03 48.51
CA SER A 19 -29.95 -19.05 48.08
C SER A 19 -30.12 -17.85 49.03
N LEU A 20 -29.64 -17.96 50.29
CA LEU A 20 -29.82 -16.93 51.32
C LEU A 20 -29.06 -15.64 51.03
N LYS A 21 -29.61 -14.51 51.50
CA LYS A 21 -28.94 -13.21 51.49
C LYS A 21 -27.96 -13.09 52.65
N LYS A 22 -26.96 -12.21 52.53
CA LYS A 22 -25.96 -11.97 53.59
C LYS A 22 -26.60 -11.68 54.96
N SER A 23 -27.69 -10.91 54.98
CA SER A 23 -28.44 -10.59 56.20
C SER A 23 -29.10 -11.80 56.87
N GLU A 24 -29.47 -12.82 56.09
CA GLU A 24 -30.12 -14.05 56.56
C GLU A 24 -29.07 -15.04 57.06
N ILE A 25 -27.96 -15.20 56.35
CA ILE A 25 -26.80 -15.99 56.78
C ILE A 25 -26.26 -15.49 58.13
N VAL A 26 -26.22 -14.16 58.31
CA VAL A 26 -25.84 -13.55 59.59
C VAL A 26 -26.82 -13.90 60.73
N LYS A 27 -28.11 -14.04 60.44
CA LYS A 27 -29.10 -14.47 61.46
C LYS A 27 -28.90 -15.93 61.84
N VAL A 28 -28.62 -16.79 60.86
CA VAL A 28 -28.28 -18.20 61.07
C VAL A 28 -27.02 -18.33 61.92
N ALA A 29 -25.94 -17.62 61.56
CA ALA A 29 -24.69 -17.62 62.32
C ALA A 29 -24.88 -17.20 63.78
N LYS A 30 -25.67 -16.14 64.02
CA LYS A 30 -26.00 -15.68 65.38
C LYS A 30 -26.83 -16.69 66.18
N HIS A 31 -27.74 -17.42 65.52
CA HIS A 31 -28.56 -18.43 66.18
C HIS A 31 -27.73 -19.61 66.69
N TYR A 32 -26.75 -20.04 65.89
CA TYR A 32 -25.80 -21.09 66.26
C TYR A 32 -24.64 -20.59 67.13
N GLY A 33 -24.60 -19.29 67.48
CA GLY A 33 -23.55 -18.72 68.33
C GLY A 33 -22.18 -18.62 67.67
N ILE A 34 -22.12 -18.63 66.33
CA ILE A 34 -20.87 -18.57 65.57
C ILE A 34 -20.34 -17.14 65.60
N GLU A 35 -19.10 -16.97 66.07
CA GLU A 35 -18.41 -15.69 66.03
C GLU A 35 -17.88 -15.38 64.61
N PHE A 36 -18.25 -14.23 64.05
CA PHE A 36 -17.78 -13.79 62.74
C PHE A 36 -17.47 -12.29 62.76
N GLN A 37 -16.56 -11.85 61.90
CA GLN A 37 -16.27 -10.43 61.75
C GLN A 37 -17.33 -9.73 60.87
N PRO A 38 -17.90 -8.58 61.29
CA PRO A 38 -18.96 -7.90 60.52
C PRO A 38 -18.56 -7.47 59.10
N LEU A 39 -17.26 -7.31 58.84
CA LEU A 39 -16.71 -6.92 57.54
C LEU A 39 -16.51 -8.11 56.58
N MET A 40 -16.65 -9.35 57.04
CA MET A 40 -16.44 -10.54 56.21
C MET A 40 -17.41 -10.60 55.03
N ARG A 41 -16.94 -11.18 53.93
CA ARG A 41 -17.72 -11.38 52.70
C ARG A 41 -18.81 -12.43 52.94
N LYS A 42 -19.87 -12.41 52.10
CA LYS A 42 -20.99 -13.36 52.19
C LYS A 42 -20.47 -14.81 52.22
N ASP A 43 -19.51 -15.11 51.35
CA ASP A 43 -18.96 -16.46 51.17
C ASP A 43 -18.09 -16.91 52.35
N GLU A 44 -17.43 -15.97 53.04
CA GLU A 44 -16.63 -16.26 54.24
C GLU A 44 -17.53 -16.61 55.42
N ILE A 45 -18.56 -15.80 55.69
CA ILE A 45 -19.54 -16.09 56.76
C ILE A 45 -20.29 -17.40 56.46
N LYS A 46 -20.62 -17.65 55.18
CA LYS A 46 -21.23 -18.90 54.74
C LYS A 46 -20.34 -20.11 55.01
N ARG A 47 -19.01 -20.00 54.80
CA ARG A 47 -18.06 -21.08 55.12
C ARG A 47 -18.05 -21.41 56.61
N TYR A 48 -17.99 -20.41 57.49
CA TYR A 48 -18.04 -20.65 58.94
C TYR A 48 -19.34 -21.34 59.38
N VAL A 49 -20.48 -20.93 58.80
CA VAL A 49 -21.77 -21.58 59.05
C VAL A 49 -21.77 -23.03 58.53
N LEU A 50 -21.21 -23.28 57.35
CA LEU A 50 -21.08 -24.63 56.78
C LEU A 50 -20.18 -25.53 57.61
N GLU A 51 -19.04 -25.02 58.08
CA GLU A 51 -18.09 -25.74 58.93
C GLU A 51 -18.76 -26.18 60.23
N TYR A 52 -19.42 -25.25 60.92
CA TYR A 52 -20.17 -25.55 62.15
C TYR A 52 -21.31 -26.57 61.93
N LEU A 53 -22.07 -26.45 60.84
CA LEU A 53 -23.15 -27.39 60.52
C LEU A 53 -22.63 -28.80 60.16
N VAL A 54 -21.41 -28.91 59.64
CA VAL A 54 -20.77 -30.22 59.42
C VAL A 54 -20.20 -30.78 60.72
N ASP A 55 -19.59 -29.95 61.58
CA ASP A 55 -19.04 -30.35 62.87
C ASP A 55 -20.12 -30.87 63.83
N GLU A 56 -21.28 -30.23 63.85
CA GLU A 56 -22.46 -30.68 64.61
C GLU A 56 -23.15 -31.91 63.95
N SER A 57 -22.59 -32.47 62.88
CA SER A 57 -23.14 -33.61 62.10
C SER A 57 -24.54 -33.37 61.53
N ILE A 58 -24.91 -32.10 61.36
CA ILE A 58 -26.20 -31.67 60.83
C ILE A 58 -26.22 -31.80 59.30
N LEU A 59 -25.08 -31.57 58.65
CA LEU A 59 -24.87 -31.76 57.21
C LEU A 59 -23.73 -32.75 56.94
N PRO A 60 -23.79 -33.52 55.84
CA PRO A 60 -22.71 -34.43 55.46
C PRO A 60 -21.46 -33.65 55.00
N SER A 61 -20.28 -34.16 55.35
CA SER A 61 -18.97 -33.54 55.06
C SER A 61 -18.67 -33.34 53.57
N THR A 62 -19.37 -34.05 52.68
CA THR A 62 -19.29 -33.92 51.21
C THR A 62 -19.68 -32.52 50.70
N VAL A 63 -20.41 -31.75 51.50
CA VAL A 63 -20.85 -30.39 51.18
C VAL A 63 -19.70 -29.38 51.29
N LEU A 64 -18.78 -29.56 52.23
CA LEU A 64 -17.60 -28.70 52.34
C LEU A 64 -16.67 -28.88 51.14
N GLU A 65 -16.49 -30.12 50.67
CA GLU A 65 -15.64 -30.43 49.51
C GLU A 65 -16.15 -29.76 48.23
N THR A 66 -17.46 -29.76 48.01
CA THR A 66 -18.07 -29.11 46.84
C THR A 66 -18.00 -27.58 46.91
N ALA A 67 -18.17 -26.97 48.08
CA ALA A 67 -18.06 -25.51 48.26
C ALA A 67 -16.63 -24.96 48.07
N ILE A 68 -15.60 -25.79 48.23
CA ILE A 68 -14.19 -25.44 47.98
C ILE A 68 -13.87 -25.42 46.47
N THR A 69 -14.62 -26.18 45.65
CA THR A 69 -14.31 -26.40 44.22
C THR A 69 -14.74 -25.30 43.25
N VAL A 70 -15.23 -24.15 43.73
CA VAL A 70 -15.38 -22.96 42.88
C VAL A 70 -14.35 -21.91 43.31
N PRO A 71 -13.09 -22.02 42.85
CA PRO A 71 -12.07 -21.04 43.17
C PRO A 71 -12.37 -19.79 42.36
N THR A 72 -12.64 -18.70 43.06
CA THR A 72 -12.56 -17.32 42.53
C THR A 72 -11.22 -17.03 41.83
N ASP A 73 -10.16 -17.81 42.09
CA ASP A 73 -8.85 -17.68 41.43
C ASP A 73 -8.86 -18.02 39.93
N ASN A 74 -9.72 -18.95 39.49
CA ASN A 74 -9.81 -19.30 38.07
C ASN A 74 -10.21 -18.11 37.20
N THR A 75 -10.95 -17.14 37.77
CA THR A 75 -11.37 -15.93 37.03
C THR A 75 -10.23 -14.95 36.78
N PHE A 76 -9.21 -14.91 37.64
CA PHE A 76 -8.03 -14.05 37.46
C PHE A 76 -7.02 -14.67 36.48
N GLU A 77 -6.82 -15.98 36.57
CA GLU A 77 -6.02 -16.77 35.61
C GLU A 77 -6.61 -16.66 34.19
N LEU A 78 -7.93 -16.85 34.05
CA LEU A 78 -8.65 -16.69 32.78
C LEU A 78 -8.47 -15.29 32.21
N LYS A 79 -8.66 -14.23 33.01
CA LYS A 79 -8.46 -12.84 32.55
C LYS A 79 -7.02 -12.56 32.15
N ARG A 80 -6.03 -13.10 32.88
CA ARG A 80 -4.61 -12.97 32.50
C ARG A 80 -4.33 -13.63 31.16
N LEU A 81 -4.83 -14.84 30.96
CA LEU A 81 -4.66 -15.58 29.71
C LEU A 81 -5.34 -14.86 28.54
N GLU A 82 -6.52 -14.29 28.76
CA GLU A 82 -7.28 -13.52 27.77
C GLU A 82 -6.55 -12.23 27.38
N ILE A 83 -5.91 -11.55 28.34
CA ILE A 83 -5.07 -10.37 28.08
C ILE A 83 -3.83 -10.74 27.25
N GLU A 84 -3.15 -11.85 27.58
CA GLU A 84 -1.98 -12.31 26.83
C GLU A 84 -2.36 -12.67 25.39
N MET A 85 -3.47 -13.41 25.21
CA MET A 85 -3.98 -13.76 23.88
C MET A 85 -4.35 -12.51 23.05
N ASN A 86 -5.01 -11.52 23.66
CA ASN A 86 -5.35 -10.27 22.98
C ASN A 86 -4.11 -9.47 22.57
N LYS A 87 -3.06 -9.49 23.40
CA LYS A 87 -1.77 -8.87 23.07
C LYS A 87 -1.08 -9.58 21.90
N GLU A 88 -1.08 -10.91 21.89
CA GLU A 88 -0.54 -11.73 20.80
C GLU A 88 -1.24 -11.42 19.47
N ILE A 89 -2.58 -11.39 19.47
CA ILE A 89 -3.39 -11.07 18.29
C ILE A 89 -3.03 -9.67 17.76
N ARG A 90 -2.97 -8.69 18.66
CA ARG A 90 -2.67 -7.30 18.29
C ARG A 90 -1.27 -7.15 17.70
N LEU A 91 -0.27 -7.84 18.25
CA LEU A 91 1.09 -7.84 17.70
C LEU A 91 1.12 -8.46 16.30
N LYS A 92 0.41 -9.57 16.11
CA LYS A 92 0.33 -10.28 14.83
C LYS A 92 -0.46 -9.51 13.76
N GLU A 93 -1.37 -8.63 14.16
CA GLU A 93 -2.04 -7.68 13.27
C GLU A 93 -1.09 -6.57 12.82
N ILE A 94 -0.36 -5.97 13.75
CA ILE A 94 0.62 -4.93 13.45
C ILE A 94 1.71 -5.44 12.51
N GLU A 95 2.19 -6.68 12.72
CA GLU A 95 3.19 -7.29 11.85
C GLU A 95 2.66 -7.49 10.42
N ARG A 96 1.43 -8.02 10.30
CA ARG A 96 0.77 -8.20 8.99
C ARG A 96 0.51 -6.87 8.28
N GLU A 97 0.17 -5.82 9.02
CA GLU A 97 -0.04 -4.48 8.47
C GLU A 97 1.28 -3.90 7.94
N ARG A 98 2.36 -3.99 8.71
CA ARG A 98 3.70 -3.56 8.27
C ARG A 98 4.17 -4.33 7.04
N GLU A 99 3.94 -5.64 6.99
CA GLU A 99 4.33 -6.46 5.84
C GLU A 99 3.55 -6.06 4.59
N ARG A 100 2.25 -5.75 4.73
CA ARG A 100 1.43 -5.23 3.61
C ARG A 100 1.93 -3.87 3.14
N GLU A 101 2.19 -2.94 4.05
CA GLU A 101 2.72 -1.63 3.70
C GLU A 101 4.08 -1.73 3.01
N GLU A 102 4.97 -2.61 3.47
CA GLU A 102 6.26 -2.83 2.84
C GLU A 102 6.13 -3.43 1.44
N ARG A 103 5.21 -4.39 1.25
CA ARG A 103 4.90 -4.95 -0.07
C ARG A 103 4.35 -3.89 -1.01
N GLU A 104 3.37 -3.09 -0.56
CA GLU A 104 2.82 -1.99 -1.36
C GLU A 104 3.90 -0.96 -1.73
N ARG A 105 4.79 -0.64 -0.78
CA ARG A 105 5.89 0.29 -1.04
C ARG A 105 6.85 -0.28 -2.09
N LYS A 106 7.23 -1.56 -1.97
CA LYS A 106 8.08 -2.24 -2.97
C LYS A 106 7.42 -2.31 -4.33
N GLU A 107 6.12 -2.59 -4.39
CA GLU A 107 5.37 -2.59 -5.65
C GLU A 107 5.34 -1.19 -6.29
N ARG A 108 5.06 -0.14 -5.51
CA ARG A 108 5.10 1.25 -6.02
C ARG A 108 6.49 1.65 -6.50
N GLU A 109 7.54 1.26 -5.78
CA GLU A 109 8.92 1.50 -6.20
C GLU A 109 9.26 0.75 -7.50
N MET A 110 8.90 -0.53 -7.59
CA MET A 110 9.08 -1.33 -8.80
C MET A 110 8.29 -0.76 -9.99
N GLN A 111 7.08 -0.26 -9.76
CA GLN A 111 6.25 0.32 -10.80
C GLN A 111 6.83 1.63 -11.32
N LYS A 112 7.33 2.50 -10.43
CA LYS A 112 8.04 3.73 -10.82
C LYS A 112 9.32 3.42 -11.59
N GLN A 113 10.05 2.38 -11.18
CA GLN A 113 11.25 1.93 -11.87
C GLN A 113 10.92 1.47 -13.29
N LYS A 114 9.90 0.63 -13.46
CA LYS A 114 9.42 0.17 -14.77
C LYS A 114 8.93 1.32 -15.64
N GLU A 115 8.15 2.26 -15.10
CA GLU A 115 7.68 3.43 -15.85
C GLU A 115 8.86 4.31 -16.31
N LYS A 116 9.88 4.48 -15.47
CA LYS A 116 11.07 5.23 -15.82
C LYS A 116 11.86 4.53 -16.94
N GLU A 117 12.08 3.22 -16.83
CA GLU A 117 12.74 2.41 -17.85
C GLU A 117 11.96 2.42 -19.17
N GLU A 118 10.64 2.35 -19.13
CA GLU A 118 9.77 2.42 -20.31
C GLU A 118 9.84 3.79 -20.98
N ARG A 119 9.80 4.88 -20.21
CA ARG A 119 10.00 6.24 -20.74
C ARG A 119 11.39 6.42 -21.34
N GLU A 120 12.44 5.91 -20.72
CA GLU A 120 13.80 5.96 -21.26
C GLU A 120 13.89 5.17 -22.57
N MET A 121 13.31 3.98 -22.63
CA MET A 121 13.25 3.19 -23.87
C MET A 121 12.46 3.91 -24.98
N GLN A 122 11.36 4.58 -24.63
CA GLN A 122 10.56 5.32 -25.58
C GLN A 122 11.31 6.53 -26.15
N MET A 123 11.99 7.31 -25.29
CA MET A 123 12.84 8.42 -25.73
C MET A 123 13.99 7.95 -26.62
N GLN A 124 14.60 6.80 -26.30
CA GLN A 124 15.67 6.21 -27.10
C GLN A 124 15.15 5.83 -28.51
N LYS A 125 14.00 5.16 -28.58
CA LYS A 125 13.35 4.80 -29.85
C LYS A 125 13.00 6.03 -30.69
N GLU A 126 12.41 7.07 -30.08
CA GLU A 126 12.06 8.31 -30.78
C GLU A 126 13.31 8.99 -31.34
N LYS A 127 14.41 9.00 -30.57
CA LYS A 127 15.68 9.56 -31.02
C LYS A 127 16.26 8.78 -32.20
N GLU A 128 16.27 7.45 -32.12
CA GLU A 128 16.73 6.58 -33.20
C GLU A 128 15.88 6.74 -34.48
N GLU A 129 14.56 6.84 -34.33
CA GLU A 129 13.64 7.07 -35.46
C GLU A 129 13.89 8.42 -36.12
N ARG A 130 14.09 9.47 -35.31
CA ARG A 130 14.42 10.82 -35.81
C ARG A 130 15.77 10.86 -36.51
N GLU A 131 16.77 10.15 -35.99
CA GLU A 131 18.08 10.01 -36.64
C GLU A 131 17.97 9.26 -37.97
N MET A 132 17.19 8.16 -38.01
CA MET A 132 16.94 7.41 -39.23
C MET A 132 16.20 8.26 -40.27
N GLN A 133 15.22 9.06 -39.86
CA GLN A 133 14.50 9.97 -40.75
C GLN A 133 15.42 11.04 -41.33
N MET A 134 16.24 11.67 -40.49
CA MET A 134 17.25 12.64 -40.93
C MET A 134 18.25 12.03 -41.91
N GLN A 135 18.67 10.78 -41.69
CA GLN A 135 19.59 10.08 -42.58
C GLN A 135 18.94 9.78 -43.94
N ARG A 136 17.70 9.27 -43.95
CA ARG A 136 16.94 9.04 -45.19
C ARG A 136 16.71 10.34 -45.96
N GLU A 137 16.44 11.44 -45.27
CA GLU A 137 16.25 12.74 -45.91
C GLU A 137 17.55 13.26 -46.54
N LYS A 138 18.69 13.12 -45.85
CA LYS A 138 20.00 13.45 -46.42
C LYS A 138 20.30 12.63 -47.66
N GLU A 139 20.10 11.31 -47.60
CA GLU A 139 20.30 10.41 -48.74
C GLU A 139 19.37 10.77 -49.91
N ALA A 140 18.11 11.11 -49.63
CA ALA A 140 17.16 11.56 -50.64
C ALA A 140 17.61 12.87 -51.30
N ARG A 141 18.07 13.86 -50.53
CA ARG A 141 18.60 15.12 -51.09
C ARG A 141 19.87 14.90 -51.90
N GLU A 142 20.78 14.05 -51.43
CA GLU A 142 21.99 13.70 -52.18
C GLU A 142 21.67 12.99 -53.48
N HIS A 143 20.71 12.06 -53.45
CA HIS A 143 20.21 11.36 -54.63
C HIS A 143 19.53 12.33 -55.60
N GLU A 144 18.68 13.23 -55.11
CA GLU A 144 18.03 14.29 -55.90
C GLU A 144 19.08 15.19 -56.56
N PHE A 145 20.08 15.64 -55.79
CA PHE A 145 21.17 16.46 -56.31
C PHE A 145 21.98 15.73 -57.39
N ARG A 146 22.26 14.44 -57.20
CA ARG A 146 22.93 13.59 -58.20
C ARG A 146 22.11 13.45 -59.48
N MET A 147 20.81 13.20 -59.36
CA MET A 147 19.91 13.13 -60.51
C MET A 147 19.85 14.44 -61.28
N LYS A 148 19.78 15.58 -60.58
CA LYS A 148 19.78 16.91 -61.19
C LYS A 148 21.11 17.25 -61.90
N GLN A 149 22.24 16.79 -61.35
CA GLN A 149 23.52 16.91 -62.05
C GLN A 149 23.56 16.07 -63.33
N LEU A 150 23.01 14.85 -63.31
CA LEU A 150 22.91 14.02 -64.51
C LEU A 150 21.96 14.65 -65.53
N GLU A 151 20.83 15.21 -65.12
CA GLU A 151 19.91 15.93 -66.02
C GLU A 151 20.57 17.16 -66.67
N LEU A 152 21.28 17.97 -65.88
CA LEU A 152 22.09 19.09 -66.40
C LEU A 152 23.26 18.62 -67.29
N GLY A 153 23.84 17.46 -66.98
CA GLY A 153 24.88 16.79 -67.75
C GLY A 153 24.37 16.20 -69.06
N VAL A 154 23.10 15.79 -69.13
CA VAL A 154 22.43 15.34 -70.36
C VAL A 154 22.15 16.50 -71.31
N ILE A 155 21.98 17.73 -70.80
CA ILE A 155 21.95 18.95 -71.66
C ILE A 155 23.36 19.28 -72.20
N LYS A 156 24.43 18.83 -71.53
CA LYS A 156 25.83 18.97 -72.01
C LYS A 156 26.37 17.73 -72.73
N GLY A 157 25.57 16.68 -72.85
CA GLY A 157 25.95 15.36 -73.34
C GLY A 157 25.43 15.04 -74.74
N SER A 158 25.54 16.00 -75.66
CA SER A 158 25.54 15.72 -77.11
C SER A 158 26.82 16.31 -77.69
N ASP A 159 27.91 15.53 -77.69
CA ASP A 159 29.13 15.90 -78.42
C ASP A 159 28.82 15.98 -79.92
N PRO A 160 29.27 17.06 -80.59
CA PRO A 160 30.56 16.92 -81.25
C PRO A 160 31.45 18.15 -81.03
N LYS A 161 32.66 17.92 -80.47
CA LYS A 161 33.86 18.78 -80.57
C LYS A 161 33.61 20.29 -80.44
N VAL A 162 33.68 20.83 -79.23
CA VAL A 162 33.98 22.26 -79.05
C VAL A 162 34.94 22.42 -77.88
N GLY A 163 36.13 22.96 -78.15
CA GLY A 163 37.16 23.19 -77.15
C GLY A 163 36.65 24.09 -76.02
N LEU A 164 37.21 23.86 -74.82
CA LEU A 164 37.06 24.78 -73.71
C LEU A 164 37.59 26.16 -74.13
N ASP A 165 36.70 27.06 -74.52
CA ASP A 165 36.99 28.48 -74.55
C ASP A 165 36.71 29.00 -73.13
N THR A 166 37.77 29.09 -72.33
CA THR A 166 37.76 29.86 -71.08
C THR A 166 37.27 31.26 -71.43
N GLY A 167 36.02 31.55 -71.07
CA GLY A 167 35.27 32.73 -71.50
C GLY A 167 36.00 34.05 -71.28
N VAL A 168 36.76 34.45 -72.29
CA VAL A 168 37.12 35.84 -72.55
C VAL A 168 36.14 36.30 -73.61
N PHE A 169 35.20 37.16 -73.21
CA PHE A 169 34.28 37.80 -74.13
C PHE A 169 35.08 38.66 -75.11
N ASP A 170 35.32 38.13 -76.32
CA ASP A 170 36.06 38.83 -77.35
C ASP A 170 35.17 39.90 -77.99
N ILE A 171 35.33 41.11 -77.49
CA ILE A 171 34.62 42.31 -77.97
C ILE A 171 34.85 42.49 -79.47
N SER A 172 36.05 42.17 -79.98
CA SER A 172 36.44 42.35 -81.39
C SER A 172 35.53 41.58 -82.36
N LYS A 173 35.08 40.39 -81.96
CA LYS A 173 34.14 39.56 -82.75
C LYS A 173 32.72 40.14 -82.77
N HIS A 174 32.39 40.98 -81.80
CA HIS A 174 31.07 41.56 -81.62
C HIS A 174 30.96 43.02 -82.11
N VAL A 175 32.08 43.72 -82.36
CA VAL A 175 32.10 45.08 -82.93
C VAL A 175 31.36 45.16 -84.28
N LYS A 176 31.33 44.08 -85.07
CA LYS A 176 30.59 44.04 -86.34
C LYS A 176 29.07 44.23 -86.21
N PHE A 177 28.52 44.07 -85.00
CA PHE A 177 27.10 44.28 -84.72
C PHE A 177 26.80 45.72 -84.29
N VAL A 178 27.83 46.56 -84.08
CA VAL A 178 27.65 47.99 -83.87
C VAL A 178 27.40 48.62 -85.25
N PRO A 179 26.27 49.31 -85.47
CA PRO A 179 26.02 49.99 -86.73
C PRO A 179 27.16 50.97 -87.01
N LYS A 180 27.72 50.92 -88.23
CA LYS A 180 28.82 51.81 -88.60
C LYS A 180 28.31 53.25 -88.54
N PHE A 181 28.96 54.08 -87.74
CA PHE A 181 28.65 55.50 -87.66
C PHE A 181 28.87 56.14 -89.03
N GLN A 182 27.89 56.91 -89.50
CA GLN A 182 27.95 57.71 -90.72
C GLN A 182 27.70 59.16 -90.34
N GLU A 183 28.62 60.07 -90.68
CA GLU A 183 28.53 61.50 -90.35
C GLU A 183 27.26 62.15 -90.93
N ASP A 184 26.71 61.58 -92.01
CA ASP A 184 25.49 62.07 -92.66
C ASP A 184 24.19 61.77 -91.88
N ASN A 185 24.23 60.96 -90.81
CA ASN A 185 23.05 60.57 -90.02
C ASN A 185 23.34 60.54 -88.50
N VAL A 186 23.86 61.65 -87.97
CA VAL A 186 24.18 61.80 -86.54
C VAL A 186 22.96 61.56 -85.64
N GLU A 187 21.75 61.92 -86.07
CA GLU A 187 20.50 61.79 -85.29
C GLU A 187 20.10 60.35 -84.96
N LYS A 188 20.63 59.32 -85.65
CA LYS A 188 20.29 57.91 -85.39
C LYS A 188 21.06 57.29 -84.22
N PHE A 189 22.03 58.03 -83.67
CA PHE A 189 22.95 57.58 -82.63
C PHE A 189 22.93 58.44 -81.36
N LEU A 190 22.04 59.44 -81.29
CA LEU A 190 21.72 60.27 -80.12
C LEU A 190 20.41 59.81 -79.48
#